data_AF-A0A089NQ69-F1
#
_entry.id   AF-A0A089NQ69-F1
#
_cell.length_a   1.000
_cell.length_b   1.000
_cell.length_c   1.000
_cell.angle_alpha   90.00
_cell.angle_beta   90.00
_cell.angle_gamma   90.00
#
_symmetry.space_group_name_H-M   'P 1'
#
loop_
_entity.id
_entity.type
_entity.pdbx_description
1 polymer ?
#
loop_
_entity_poly.entity_id
_entity_poly.type
_entity_poly.pdbx_seq_one_letter_code
_entity_poly.pdbx_strand_id
1 'polypeptide(L)' 'MTARRDVKHAKQAERAGEAGAAEALTAARAAVDAAKIALGERGPVWWTDGAPDLNRHLVRNTPYAPWFAALTAGEPEPR' A
#
# COMPACT_ATOMS: atom_id res chain seq x y z
N MET A 1 16.62 -7.62 -5.15
CA MET A 1 15.38 -6.80 -5.21
C MET A 1 14.82 -6.75 -6.64
N THR A 2 14.27 -7.86 -7.12
CA THR A 2 13.65 -7.98 -8.46
C THR A 2 12.18 -7.60 -8.39
N ALA A 3 11.46 -8.06 -7.37
CA ALA A 3 10.01 -7.84 -7.19
C ALA A 3 9.56 -6.36 -7.28
N ARG A 4 10.30 -5.40 -6.71
CA ARG A 4 9.94 -3.96 -6.83
C ARG A 4 10.09 -3.45 -8.27
N ARG A 5 11.08 -3.96 -9.02
CA ARG A 5 11.24 -3.63 -10.45
C ARG A 5 10.15 -4.30 -11.29
N ASP A 6 9.76 -5.52 -10.94
CA ASP A 6 8.68 -6.25 -11.62
C ASP A 6 7.33 -5.54 -11.48
N VAL A 7 7.03 -4.95 -10.31
CA VAL A 7 5.84 -4.09 -10.14
C VAL A 7 5.89 -2.87 -11.07
N LYS A 8 7.06 -2.25 -11.26
CA LYS A 8 7.21 -1.12 -12.18
C LYS A 8 6.96 -1.57 -13.62
N HIS A 9 7.54 -2.69 -14.05
CA HIS A 9 7.38 -3.22 -15.40
C HIS A 9 5.92 -3.62 -15.66
N ALA A 10 5.28 -4.34 -14.74
CA ALA A 10 3.88 -4.74 -14.88
C ALA A 10 2.93 -3.53 -14.97
N LYS A 11 3.19 -2.45 -14.21
CA LYS A 11 2.43 -1.19 -14.36
C LYS A 11 2.63 -0.52 -15.71
N GLN A 12 3.82 -0.62 -16.30
CA GLN A 12 4.08 -0.07 -17.64
C GLN A 12 3.32 -0.87 -18.69
N ALA A 13 3.37 -2.21 -18.63
CA ALA A 13 2.63 -3.11 -19.50
C ALA A 13 1.10 -2.91 -19.39
N GLU A 14 0.59 -2.73 -18.16
CA GLU A 14 -0.83 -2.47 -17.90
C GLU A 14 -1.29 -1.16 -18.57
N ARG A 15 -0.48 -0.10 -18.47
CA ARG A 15 -0.75 1.19 -19.14
C ARG A 15 -0.67 1.10 -20.67
N ALA A 16 0.16 0.20 -21.18
CA ALA A 16 0.29 -0.07 -22.62
C ALA A 16 -0.83 -0.99 -23.16
N GLY A 17 -1.69 -1.53 -22.29
CA GLY A 17 -2.78 -2.42 -22.68
C GLY A 17 -2.31 -3.83 -23.05
N GLU A 18 -1.14 -4.25 -22.56
CA GLU A 18 -0.61 -5.59 -22.82
C GLU A 18 -1.48 -6.66 -22.15
N ALA A 19 -1.78 -7.73 -22.90
CA ALA A 19 -2.48 -8.88 -22.36
C ALA A 19 -1.64 -9.55 -21.25
N GLY A 20 -2.28 -9.92 -20.15
CA GLY A 20 -1.60 -10.56 -19.01
C GLY A 20 -0.94 -9.60 -18.02
N ALA A 21 -0.99 -8.28 -18.27
CA ALA A 21 -0.34 -7.30 -17.40
C ALA A 21 -0.97 -7.21 -16.00
N ALA A 22 -2.28 -7.43 -15.88
CA ALA A 22 -2.99 -7.42 -14.60
C ALA A 22 -2.57 -8.59 -13.71
N GLU A 23 -2.43 -9.78 -14.29
CA GLU A 23 -1.93 -10.99 -13.64
C GLU A 23 -0.48 -10.81 -13.21
N ALA A 24 0.36 -10.26 -14.10
CA ALA A 24 1.76 -9.95 -13.79
C ALA A 24 1.88 -8.94 -12.64
N LEU A 25 1.04 -7.92 -12.61
CA LEU A 25 1.02 -6.92 -11.53
C LEU A 25 0.59 -7.54 -10.21
N THR A 26 -0.39 -8.44 -10.24
CA THR A 26 -0.85 -9.18 -9.06
C THR A 26 0.25 -10.07 -8.50
N ALA A 27 0.92 -10.84 -9.35
CA ALA A 27 2.03 -11.70 -8.96
C ALA A 27 3.20 -10.91 -8.37
N ALA A 28 3.59 -9.79 -9.02
CA ALA A 28 4.66 -8.94 -8.53
C ALA A 28 4.34 -8.32 -7.15
N ARG A 29 3.09 -7.89 -6.94
CA ARG A 29 2.63 -7.37 -5.64
C ARG A 29 2.63 -8.45 -4.55
N ALA A 30 2.24 -9.68 -4.88
CA ALA A 30 2.28 -10.82 -3.96
C ALA A 30 3.72 -11.14 -3.53
N ALA A 31 4.67 -11.14 -4.47
CA ALA A 31 6.09 -11.35 -4.18
C ALA A 31 6.66 -10.27 -3.26
N VAL A 32 6.27 -9.00 -3.44
CA VAL A 32 6.65 -7.92 -2.51
C VAL A 32 6.04 -8.14 -1.13
N ASP A 33 4.77 -8.52 -1.05
CA ASP A 33 4.09 -8.76 0.24
C ASP A 33 4.77 -9.89 1.03
N ALA A 34 5.06 -11.01 0.37
CA ALA A 34 5.79 -12.13 0.96
C ALA A 34 7.16 -11.69 1.50
N ALA A 35 7.91 -10.88 0.73
CA ALA A 35 9.20 -10.35 1.18
C ALA A 35 9.06 -9.42 2.40
N LYS A 36 8.02 -8.57 2.44
CA LYS A 36 7.76 -7.69 3.59
C LYS A 36 7.43 -8.47 4.86
N ILE A 37 6.65 -9.54 4.73
CA ILE A 37 6.32 -10.44 5.84
C ILE A 37 7.60 -11.12 6.35
N ALA A 38 8.42 -11.67 5.44
CA ALA A 38 9.67 -12.32 5.81
C ALA A 38 10.68 -11.37 6.49
N LEU A 39 10.66 -10.09 6.15
CA LEU A 39 11.49 -9.06 6.77
C LEU A 39 10.92 -8.51 8.10
N GLY A 40 9.71 -8.90 8.49
CA GLY A 40 9.02 -8.35 9.66
C GLY A 40 8.48 -6.92 9.46
N GLU A 41 8.52 -6.39 8.23
CA GLU A 41 7.88 -5.10 7.90
C GLU A 41 6.35 -5.20 7.94
N ARG A 42 5.81 -6.43 7.81
CA ARG A 42 4.38 -6.75 7.89
C ARG A 42 4.20 -8.00 8.74
N GLY A 43 3.12 -8.04 9.49
CA GLY A 43 2.80 -9.14 10.40
C GLY A 43 1.87 -8.65 11.50
N PRO A 44 1.59 -9.49 12.50
CA PRO A 44 0.83 -9.09 13.68
C PRO A 44 1.41 -7.83 14.30
N VAL A 45 0.52 -6.97 14.77
CA VAL A 45 0.88 -5.75 15.47
C VAL A 45 1.58 -6.09 16.78
N TRP A 46 2.53 -5.24 17.21
CA TRP A 46 3.34 -5.47 18.40
C TRP A 46 2.65 -5.02 19.70
N TRP A 47 1.50 -4.33 19.61
CA TRP A 47 0.73 -3.89 20.77
C TRP A 47 -0.31 -4.95 21.19
N THR A 48 -0.66 -4.94 22.48
CA THR A 48 -1.56 -5.93 23.10
C THR A 48 -2.81 -5.31 23.73
N ASP A 49 -3.03 -4.01 23.53
CA ASP A 49 -4.14 -3.25 24.12
C ASP A 49 -5.50 -3.45 23.40
N GLY A 50 -5.53 -4.30 22.38
CA GLY A 50 -6.72 -4.58 21.58
C GLY A 50 -7.02 -3.53 20.51
N ALA A 51 -6.15 -2.53 20.31
CA ALA A 51 -6.32 -1.59 19.20
C ALA A 51 -6.29 -2.33 17.84
N PRO A 52 -7.12 -1.94 16.87
CA PRO A 52 -7.19 -2.62 15.58
C PRO A 52 -5.93 -2.37 14.74
N ASP A 53 -5.49 -3.37 13.97
CA ASP A 53 -4.51 -3.16 12.90
C ASP A 53 -5.17 -2.40 11.74
N LEU A 54 -4.72 -1.17 11.51
CA LEU A 54 -5.22 -0.31 10.44
C LEU A 54 -4.32 -0.33 9.20
N ASN A 55 -3.36 -1.26 9.10
CA ASN A 55 -2.54 -1.43 7.91
C ASN A 55 -3.39 -1.71 6.67
N ARG A 56 -3.05 -1.04 5.56
CA ARG A 56 -3.75 -1.15 4.26
C ARG A 56 -5.22 -0.68 4.29
N HIS A 57 -5.65 0.03 5.33
CA HIS A 57 -6.91 0.78 5.34
C HIS A 57 -6.67 2.22 4.85
N LEU A 58 -7.61 2.75 4.06
CA LEU A 58 -7.61 4.17 3.70
C LEU A 58 -7.94 5.00 4.95
N VAL A 59 -7.23 6.11 5.16
CA VAL A 59 -7.41 6.97 6.36
C VAL A 59 -8.86 7.42 6.59
N ARG A 60 -9.61 7.69 5.52
CA ARG A 60 -11.05 8.04 5.60
C ARG A 60 -11.93 6.92 6.19
N ASN A 61 -11.45 5.68 6.17
CA ASN A 61 -12.13 4.50 6.71
C ASN A 61 -11.57 4.08 8.07
N THR A 62 -10.80 4.95 8.74
CA THR A 62 -10.23 4.66 10.06
C THR A 62 -10.65 5.73 11.07
N PRO A 63 -10.49 5.48 12.38
CA PRO A 63 -10.74 6.49 13.42
C PRO A 63 -9.90 7.78 13.27
N TYR A 64 -8.84 7.75 12.44
CA TYR A 64 -8.01 8.92 12.15
C TYR A 64 -8.61 9.88 11.11
N ALA A 65 -9.76 9.54 10.50
CA ALA A 65 -10.39 10.38 9.48
C ALA A 65 -10.62 11.85 9.93
N PRO A 66 -11.15 12.13 11.15
CA PRO A 66 -11.38 13.51 11.58
C PRO A 66 -10.08 14.30 11.76
N TRP A 67 -9.05 13.66 12.33
CA TRP A 67 -7.74 14.27 12.49
C TRP A 67 -7.08 14.58 11.14
N PHE A 68 -7.13 13.64 10.20
CA PHE A 68 -6.54 13.82 8.87
C PHE A 68 -7.24 14.96 8.10
N ALA A 69 -8.57 15.06 8.18
CA ALA A 69 -9.32 16.16 7.57
C ALA A 69 -8.95 17.54 8.15
N ALA A 70 -8.62 17.60 9.45
CA ALA A 70 -8.20 18.84 10.09
C ALA A 70 -6.81 19.33 9.60
N LEU A 71 -5.92 18.42 9.17
CA LEU A 71 -4.62 18.81 8.61
C LEU A 71 -4.78 19.54 7.27
N THR A 72 -5.69 19.08 6.42
CA THR A 72 -5.95 19.70 5.11
C THR A 72 -6.60 21.08 5.21
N ALA A 73 -7.24 21.41 6.34
CA ALA A 73 -7.82 22.73 6.57
C ALA A 73 -6.77 23.82 6.91
N GLY A 74 -5.53 23.42 7.23
CA GLY A 74 -4.44 24.32 7.61
C GLY A 74 -3.28 24.40 6.59
N GLU A 75 -3.29 23.58 5.54
CA GLU A 75 -2.27 23.63 4.49
C GLU A 75 -2.66 24.65 3.41
N PRO A 76 -1.77 25.59 3.03
CA PRO A 76 -1.99 26.40 1.84
C PRO A 76 -2.00 25.50 0.60
N GLU A 77 -2.91 25.77 -0.34
CA GLU A 77 -3.07 25.02 -1.61
C GLU A 77 -1.71 24.74 -2.29
N PRO A 78 -1.46 23.51 -2.76
CA PRO A 78 -0.24 23.18 -3.48
C PRO A 78 -0.15 24.03 -4.76
N ARG A 79 0.94 24.79 -4.88
CA ARG A 79 1.24 25.66 -6.03
C ARG A 79 1.66 24.84 -7.25
#